data_AF-A0A8T5PXI2-F1
#
_entry.id   AF-A0A8T5PXI2-F1
#
_cell.length_a   1.000
_cell.length_b   1.000
_cell.length_c   1.000
_cell.angle_alpha   90.00
_cell.angle_beta   90.00
_cell.angle_gamma   90.00
#
_symmetry.space_group_name_H-M   'P 1'
#
loop_
_entity.id
_entity.type
_entity.pdbx_description
1 polymer ?
#
loop_
_entity_poly.entity_id
_entity_poly.type
_entity_poly.pdbx_seq_one_letter_code
_entity_poly.pdbx_strand_id
1 'polypeptide(L)' 'MQEFNREHTWEFVRKDVLKRDKYRCSICNQRFRKTQLDVDHIVPINMGGKPFEKNNLRTLCKECHKKKTKLDRWALK' A
#
# COMPACT_ATOMS: atom_id res chain seq x y z
N MET A 1 -22.40 13.03 -16.56
CA MET A 1 -21.43 11.98 -16.93
C MET A 1 -20.29 12.07 -15.93
N GLN A 2 -20.12 11.09 -15.04
CA GLN A 2 -18.94 11.06 -14.19
C GLN A 2 -17.77 10.57 -15.06
N GLU A 3 -16.77 11.44 -15.25
CA GLU A 3 -15.56 11.10 -15.98
C GLU A 3 -14.88 9.92 -15.27
N PHE A 4 -14.78 8.79 -15.96
CA PHE A 4 -14.13 7.60 -15.43
C PHE A 4 -12.62 7.84 -15.41
N ASN A 5 -12.12 8.48 -14.34
CA ASN A 5 -10.70 8.72 -14.16
C ASN A 5 -10.00 7.40 -13.83
N ARG A 6 -9.33 6.81 -14.82
CA ARG A 6 -8.61 5.52 -14.73
C ARG A 6 -7.52 5.54 -13.65
N GLU A 7 -7.04 6.73 -13.27
CA GLU A 7 -6.04 6.92 -12.23
C GLU A 7 -6.58 6.65 -10.81
N HIS A 8 -7.91 6.57 -10.65
CA HIS A 8 -8.59 6.31 -9.37
C HIS A 8 -9.08 4.86 -9.23
N THR A 9 -8.37 3.91 -9.85
CA THR A 9 -8.62 2.48 -9.65
C THR A 9 -7.53 1.85 -8.79
N TRP A 10 -7.90 0.95 -7.88
CA TRP A 10 -6.92 0.26 -7.03
C TRP A 10 -5.87 -0.49 -7.85
N GLU A 11 -6.26 -1.12 -8.95
CA GLU A 11 -5.33 -1.85 -9.82
C GLU A 11 -4.26 -0.93 -10.42
N PHE A 12 -4.66 0.24 -10.92
CA PHE A 12 -3.75 1.22 -11.50
C PHE A 12 -2.78 1.76 -10.44
N VAL A 13 -3.30 2.26 -9.32
CA VAL A 13 -2.48 2.83 -8.26
C VAL A 13 -1.55 1.78 -7.65
N ARG A 14 -2.03 0.56 -7.45
CA ARG A 14 -1.22 -0.57 -6.97
C ARG A 14 -0.04 -0.84 -7.90
N LYS A 15 -0.27 -0.88 -9.21
CA LYS A 15 0.78 -1.12 -10.20
C LYS A 15 1.82 0.00 -10.20
N ASP A 16 1.38 1.25 -10.10
CA ASP A 16 2.24 2.42 -10.06
C ASP A 16 3.09 2.48 -8.79
N VAL A 17 2.51 2.22 -7.63
CA VAL A 17 3.24 2.21 -6.34
C VAL A 17 4.31 1.11 -6.34
N LEU A 18 3.98 -0.10 -6.79
CA LEU A 18 4.98 -1.18 -6.91
C LEU A 18 6.15 -0.82 -7.83
N LYS A 19 5.86 -0.16 -8.95
CA LYS A 19 6.89 0.31 -9.90
C LYS A 19 7.74 1.42 -9.30
N ARG A 20 7.12 2.44 -8.67
CA ARG A 20 7.77 3.54 -7.96
C ARG A 20 8.78 3.01 -6.95
N ASP A 21 8.35 2.04 -6.15
CA ASP A 21 9.16 1.45 -5.07
C ASP A 21 10.16 0.42 -5.59
N LYS A 22 10.27 0.23 -6.90
CA LYS A 22 11.16 -0.75 -7.55
C LYS A 22 11.00 -2.16 -6.95
N TYR A 23 9.77 -2.54 -6.61
CA TYR A 23 9.43 -3.80 -5.96
C TYR A 23 10.23 -4.06 -4.67
N ARG A 24 10.56 -3.00 -3.92
CA ARG A 24 11.23 -3.08 -2.61
C ARG A 24 10.23 -2.85 -1.48
N CYS A 25 10.37 -3.63 -0.42
CA CYS A 25 9.61 -3.38 0.80
C CYS A 25 10.10 -2.10 1.48
N SER A 26 9.20 -1.20 1.84
CA SER A 26 9.53 0.07 2.49
C SER A 26 10.04 -0.08 3.93
N ILE A 27 9.89 -1.27 4.54
CA ILE A 27 10.34 -1.56 5.91
C ILE A 27 11.69 -2.27 5.91
N CYS A 28 11.81 -3.42 5.23
CA CYS A 28 13.06 -4.20 5.23
C CYS A 28 14.01 -3.89 4.07
N ASN A 29 13.60 -3.04 3.13
CA ASN A 29 14.34 -2.60 1.95
C ASN A 29 14.78 -3.69 0.94
N GLN A 30 14.35 -4.94 1.17
CA GLN A 30 14.61 -6.07 0.27
C GLN A 30 13.70 -6.02 -0.96
N ARG A 31 14.20 -6.53 -2.08
CA ARG A 31 13.45 -6.65 -3.35
C ARG A 31 12.76 -8.00 -3.45
N PHE A 32 11.53 -8.01 -3.93
CA PHE A 32 10.70 -9.23 -4.01
C PHE A 32 10.03 -9.37 -5.38
N ARG A 33 9.46 -10.54 -5.68
CA ARG A 33 8.55 -10.73 -6.81
C ARG A 33 7.24 -9.98 -6.56
N LYS A 34 6.57 -9.54 -7.62
CA LYS A 34 5.24 -8.87 -7.54
C LYS A 34 4.23 -9.65 -6.69
N THR A 35 4.22 -10.98 -6.77
CA THR A 35 3.31 -11.88 -6.02
C THR A 35 3.60 -11.97 -4.52
N GLN A 36 4.74 -11.45 -4.08
CA GLN A 36 5.17 -11.43 -2.67
C GLN A 36 5.01 -10.05 -2.02
N LEU A 37 4.47 -9.08 -2.77
CA LEU A 37 4.34 -7.69 -2.35
C LEU A 37 2.89 -7.24 -2.36
N ASP A 38 2.50 -6.59 -1.27
CA ASP A 38 1.24 -5.87 -1.11
C ASP A 38 1.49 -4.36 -1.13
N VAL A 39 0.44 -3.60 -1.44
CA VAL A 39 0.43 -2.14 -1.27
C VAL A 39 -0.49 -1.85 -0.10
N ASP A 40 0.09 -1.22 0.92
CA ASP A 40 -0.54 -0.95 2.22
C ASP A 40 -0.74 0.55 2.42
N HIS A 41 -1.83 0.93 3.07
CA HIS A 41 -2.13 2.31 3.44
C HIS A 41 -1.28 2.73 4.64
N ILE A 42 -0.59 3.86 4.51
CA ILE A 42 0.24 4.42 5.58
C ILE A 42 -0.65 4.86 6.74
N VAL A 43 -1.63 5.71 6.44
CA VAL A 43 -2.77 6.06 7.28
C VAL A 43 -3.94 5.16 6.88
N PRO A 44 -4.47 4.34 7.82
CA PRO A 44 -5.64 3.51 7.55
C PRO A 44 -6.84 4.30 7.03
N ILE A 45 -7.64 3.69 6.15
CA ILE A 45 -8.83 4.34 5.55
C ILE A 45 -9.83 4.76 6.64
N ASN A 46 -10.02 3.92 7.66
CA ASN A 46 -10.91 4.24 8.80
C ASN A 46 -10.42 5.41 9.66
N MET A 47 -9.16 5.83 9.52
CA MET A 47 -8.57 7.01 10.15
C MET A 47 -8.50 8.22 9.20
N GLY A 48 -9.24 8.20 8.08
CA GLY A 48 -9.24 9.30 7.10
C GLY A 48 -8.12 9.20 6.05
N GLY A 49 -7.42 8.07 5.98
CA GLY A 49 -6.43 7.82 4.93
C GLY A 49 -7.04 7.81 3.54
N LYS A 50 -6.48 8.60 2.62
CA LYS A 50 -6.98 8.66 1.25
C LYS A 50 -6.66 7.36 0.51
N PRO A 51 -7.65 6.72 -0.14
CA PRO A 51 -7.52 5.34 -0.63
C PRO A 51 -6.59 5.19 -1.83
N PHE A 52 -6.50 6.23 -2.67
CA PHE A 52 -5.79 6.22 -3.95
C PHE A 52 -4.59 7.18 -4.00
N GLU A 53 -4.36 7.97 -2.95
CA GLU A 53 -3.19 8.86 -2.92
C GLU A 53 -1.90 8.06 -2.79
N LYS A 54 -1.06 8.11 -3.83
CA LYS A 54 0.23 7.39 -3.87
C LYS A 54 1.11 7.69 -2.66
N ASN A 55 1.05 8.90 -2.11
CA ASN A 55 1.83 9.29 -0.92
C ASN A 55 1.35 8.62 0.37
N ASN A 56 0.08 8.19 0.43
CA ASN A 56 -0.48 7.41 1.53
C ASN A 56 -0.30 5.89 1.31
N LEU A 57 0.44 5.47 0.29
CA LEU A 57 0.60 4.07 -0.07
C LEU A 57 2.07 3.66 -0.05
N ARG A 58 2.34 2.47 0.47
CA ARG A 58 3.68 1.87 0.55
C ARG A 58 3.70 0.42 0.11
N THR A 59 4.78 0.02 -0.53
CA THR A 59 5.04 -1.40 -0.85
C THR A 59 5.55 -2.14 0.37
N LEU A 60 4.89 -3.24 0.76
CA LEU A 60 5.32 -4.12 1.86
C LEU A 60 5.43 -5.57 1.40
N CYS A 61 6.42 -6.30 1.91
CA CYS A 61 6.40 -7.76 1.80
C CYS A 61 5.36 -8.35 2.77
N LYS A 62 4.89 -9.57 2.48
CA LYS A 62 3.87 -10.26 3.30
C LYS A 62 4.22 -10.32 4.79
N GLU A 63 5.50 -10.52 5.12
CA GLU A 63 5.95 -10.61 6.51
C GLU A 63 5.90 -9.25 7.23
N CYS A 64 6.40 -8.19 6.59
CA CYS A 64 6.35 -6.84 7.14
C CYS A 64 4.92 -6.33 7.24
N HIS A 65 4.08 -6.63 6.24
CA HIS A 65 2.66 -6.29 6.25
C HIS A 65 1.94 -6.96 7.44
N LYS A 66 2.13 -8.27 7.65
CA LYS A 66 1.56 -8.99 8.81
C LYS A 66 2.00 -8.41 10.15
N LYS A 67 3.25 -7.98 10.29
CA LYS A 67 3.76 -7.32 11.51
C LYS A 67 3.07 -5.96 11.73
N LYS A 68 2.96 -5.14 10.68
CA LYS A 68 2.25 -3.85 10.74
C LYS A 68 0.78 -4.02 11.15
N THR A 69 0.05 -4.92 10.50
CA THR A 69 -1.38 -5.15 10.82
C THR A 69 -1.61 -5.51 12.29
N LYS A 70 -0.67 -6.25 12.92
CA LYS A 70 -0.73 -6.55 14.35
C LYS A 70 -0.54 -5.28 15.20
N LEU A 71 0.40 -4.42 14.84
CA LEU A 71 0.65 -3.15 15.53
C LEU A 71 -0.54 -2.19 15.38
N ASP A 72 -1.05 -2.03 14.16
CA ASP A 72 -2.20 -1.16 13.87
C ASP A 72 -3.44 -1.59 14.67
N ARG A 73 -3.70 -2.90 14.77
CA ARG A 73 -4.81 -3.44 15.58
C ARG A 73 -4.63 -3.15 17.07
N TRP A 74 -3.40 -3.17 17.57
CA TRP A 74 -3.12 -2.85 18.97
C TRP A 74 -3.33 -1.36 19.25
N ALA A 75 -2.91 -0.47 18.35
CA ALA A 75 -3.08 0.98 18.49
C ALA A 75 -4.55 1.46 18.36
N LEU A 76 -5.45 0.61 17.87
CA LEU A 76 -6.89 0.88 17.76
C LEU A 76 -7.70 0.37 18.97
N LYS A 77 -7.06 -0.27 19.95
CA LYS A 77 -7.64 -0.66 21.24
C LYS A 77 -7.26 0.35 22.31
#